data_AF-A0A660ZPG7-F1
#
_entry.id   AF-A0A660ZPG7-F1
#
_cell.length_a   1.000
_cell.length_b   1.000
_cell.length_c   1.000
_cell.angle_alpha   90.00
_cell.angle_beta   90.00
_cell.angle_gamma   90.00
#
_symmetry.space_group_name_H-M   'P 1'
#
loop_
_entity.id
_entity.type
_entity.pdbx_description
1 polymer ?
#
loop_
_entity_poly.entity_id
_entity_poly.type
_entity_poly.pdbx_seq_one_letter_code
_entity_poly.pdbx_strand_id
1 'polypeptide(L)'
;MNTFNKIAGPLGLVLIIIGGITYGILYTSIYSMIPLILGLILSVYSVIMNLKLSKTEGAVRSTKLSINAGISILFLAAILIFCQALASRHSARFDTTENKRYSLSSETTNILDGLKDNVTFTCFFKETTRGKRQLEDLLKEYSSKSPHIKYRFIDPDKKPMEAKRYGVTSYGTTVVECRDQEEKIYGTTEEKITNALLKVTRKKKKAIYFVSGHGEKALEDTEPSGLSQLKKAIGDENYEVKELFTMRDTIPKDCSVLVIAGPTKDMFPQEQKMVERYLDKGGKLLAMVDPLSGTHQLDSLISHYGIEVTNSMIIDKLGKLLAGNYLTPVVNSYGEHPITKNF
;
A
#
# COMPACT_ATOMS: atom_id res chain seq x y z
N MET A 1 45.65 -38.54 -14.66
CA MET A 1 44.98 -37.21 -14.59
C MET A 1 43.70 -37.31 -15.41
N ASN A 2 42.52 -37.38 -14.76
CA ASN A 2 41.25 -37.66 -15.44
C ASN A 2 41.00 -36.67 -16.59
N THR A 3 40.81 -37.18 -17.80
CA THR A 3 40.44 -36.46 -19.03
C THR A 3 39.23 -35.54 -18.81
N PHE A 4 38.32 -35.93 -17.92
CA PHE A 4 37.16 -35.16 -17.51
C PHE A 4 37.52 -33.77 -16.93
N ASN A 5 38.55 -33.68 -16.09
CA ASN A 5 38.93 -32.41 -15.44
C ASN A 5 39.57 -31.41 -16.41
N LYS A 6 40.13 -31.87 -17.55
CA LYS A 6 40.66 -31.00 -18.61
C LYS A 6 39.57 -30.38 -19.47
N ILE A 7 38.42 -31.06 -19.59
CA ILE A 7 37.32 -30.67 -20.48
C ILE A 7 36.24 -29.88 -19.72
N ALA A 8 36.09 -30.09 -18.41
CA ALA A 8 35.06 -29.44 -17.59
C ALA A 8 35.07 -27.90 -17.63
N GLY A 9 36.25 -27.27 -17.61
CA GLY A 9 36.38 -25.80 -17.66
C GLY A 9 35.91 -25.20 -18.99
N PRO A 10 36.46 -25.64 -20.15
CA PRO A 10 35.98 -25.20 -21.46
C PRO A 10 34.50 -25.47 -21.68
N LEU A 11 34.00 -26.63 -21.23
CA LEU A 11 32.58 -27.00 -21.34
C LEU A 11 31.69 -26.06 -20.52
N GLY A 12 32.13 -25.68 -19.32
CA GLY A 12 31.44 -24.71 -18.46
C GLY A 12 31.34 -23.32 -19.09
N LEU A 13 32.42 -22.84 -19.73
CA LEU A 13 32.43 -21.56 -20.44
C LEU A 13 31.49 -21.55 -21.65
N VAL A 14 31.48 -22.64 -22.43
CA VAL A 14 30.57 -22.79 -23.58
C VAL A 14 29.12 -22.79 -23.12
N LEU A 15 28.80 -23.47 -22.01
CA LEU A 15 27.45 -23.48 -21.44
C LEU A 15 27.01 -22.11 -20.90
N ILE A 16 27.92 -21.33 -20.31
CA ILE A 16 27.64 -19.95 -19.89
C ILE A 16 27.35 -19.06 -21.10
N ILE A 17 28.13 -19.17 -22.18
CA ILE A 17 27.92 -18.40 -23.41
C ILE A 17 26.58 -18.78 -24.07
N ILE A 18 26.31 -20.09 -24.21
CA ILE A 18 25.04 -20.58 -24.77
C ILE A 18 23.86 -20.16 -23.89
N GLY A 19 23.99 -20.27 -22.56
CA GLY A 19 22.99 -19.80 -21.59
C GLY A 19 22.74 -18.30 -21.68
N GLY A 20 23.79 -17.49 -21.80
CA GLY A 20 23.68 -16.04 -21.96
C GLY A 20 23.03 -15.63 -23.28
N ILE A 21 23.40 -16.29 -24.38
CA ILE A 21 22.81 -16.06 -25.71
C ILE A 21 21.34 -16.49 -25.72
N THR A 22 21.01 -17.67 -25.19
CA THR A 22 19.62 -18.16 -25.15
C THR A 22 18.75 -17.30 -24.23
N TYR A 23 19.26 -16.90 -23.05
CA TYR A 23 18.55 -15.98 -22.17
C TYR A 23 18.34 -14.60 -22.82
N GLY A 24 19.38 -14.06 -23.45
CA GLY A 24 19.39 -12.72 -24.05
C GLY A 24 18.55 -12.61 -25.33
N ILE A 25 18.64 -13.59 -26.23
CA ILE A 25 18.02 -13.54 -27.57
C ILE A 25 16.62 -14.18 -27.56
N LEU A 26 16.42 -15.32 -26.90
CA LEU A 26 15.20 -16.12 -27.08
C LEU A 26 14.06 -15.80 -26.11
N TYR A 27 14.22 -14.86 -25.18
CA TYR A 27 13.13 -14.31 -24.34
C TYR A 27 12.23 -15.35 -23.62
N THR A 28 12.68 -16.58 -23.41
CA THR A 28 11.82 -17.66 -22.87
C THR A 28 12.26 -18.17 -21.50
N SER A 29 11.29 -18.22 -20.58
CA SER A 29 11.11 -19.07 -19.39
C SER A 29 12.30 -19.30 -18.43
N ILE A 30 11.98 -19.56 -17.15
CA ILE A 30 12.94 -19.85 -16.06
C ILE A 30 13.97 -20.96 -16.41
N TYR A 31 13.62 -21.84 -17.35
CA TYR A 31 14.48 -22.91 -17.87
C TYR A 31 15.74 -22.41 -18.61
N SER A 32 15.75 -21.17 -19.10
CA SER A 32 16.94 -20.54 -19.71
C SER A 32 18.04 -20.21 -18.69
N MET A 33 17.74 -20.26 -17.38
CA MET A 33 18.74 -20.11 -16.31
C MET A 33 19.50 -21.41 -16.01
N ILE A 34 18.96 -22.57 -16.40
CA ILE A 34 19.56 -23.89 -16.12
C ILE A 34 20.97 -24.02 -16.72
N PRO A 35 21.23 -23.65 -18.00
CA PRO A 35 22.57 -23.75 -18.59
C PRO A 35 23.58 -22.80 -17.93
N LEU A 36 23.11 -21.62 -17.48
CA LEU A 36 23.94 -20.63 -16.78
C LEU A 36 24.41 -21.15 -15.42
N ILE A 37 23.48 -21.70 -14.63
CA ILE A 37 23.78 -22.28 -13.32
C ILE A 37 24.69 -23.51 -13.48
N LEU A 38 24.40 -24.40 -14.45
CA LEU A 38 25.19 -25.59 -14.70
C LEU A 38 26.62 -25.24 -15.17
N GLY A 39 26.75 -24.24 -16.04
CA GLY A 39 28.03 -23.74 -16.52
C GLY A 39 28.88 -23.10 -15.43
N LEU A 40 28.24 -22.38 -14.49
CA LEU A 40 28.91 -21.80 -13.32
C LEU A 40 29.42 -22.91 -12.37
N ILE A 41 28.60 -23.93 -12.09
CA ILE A 41 28.99 -25.08 -11.26
C ILE A 41 30.18 -25.84 -11.86
N LEU A 42 30.14 -26.13 -13.17
CA LEU A 42 31.22 -26.84 -13.87
C LEU A 42 32.53 -26.03 -13.89
N SER A 43 32.42 -24.71 -14.04
CA SER A 43 33.57 -23.80 -14.00
C SER A 43 34.20 -23.74 -12.60
N VAL A 44 33.38 -23.64 -11.54
CA VAL A 44 33.84 -23.66 -10.14
C VAL A 44 34.48 -25.02 -9.81
N TYR A 45 33.87 -26.13 -10.23
CA TYR A 45 34.43 -27.47 -10.06
C TYR A 45 35.81 -27.60 -10.75
N SER A 46 35.93 -27.07 -11.98
CA SER A 46 37.20 -27.07 -12.71
C SER A 46 38.28 -26.26 -11.99
N VAL A 47 37.94 -25.11 -11.41
CA VAL A 47 38.88 -24.27 -10.64
C VAL A 47 39.33 -24.98 -9.35
N ILE A 48 38.38 -25.52 -8.57
CA ILE A 48 38.69 -26.23 -7.32
C ILE A 48 39.57 -27.46 -7.57
N MET A 49 39.27 -28.24 -8.61
CA MET A 49 40.08 -29.40 -8.96
C MET A 49 41.48 -29.01 -9.42
N ASN A 50 41.63 -27.90 -10.16
CA ASN A 50 42.93 -27.41 -10.61
C ASN A 50 43.77 -26.86 -9.44
N LEU A 51 43.12 -26.28 -8.41
CA LEU A 51 43.78 -25.86 -7.16
C LEU A 51 44.21 -27.05 -6.30
N LYS A 52 43.41 -28.13 -6.21
CA LYS A 52 43.77 -29.34 -5.45
C LYS A 52 44.90 -30.17 -6.06
N LEU A 53 45.12 -30.09 -7.37
CA LEU A 53 46.16 -30.83 -8.09
C LEU A 53 47.57 -30.22 -7.98
N SER A 54 47.74 -29.03 -7.38
CA SER A 54 49.03 -28.31 -7.38
C SER A 54 49.99 -28.71 -6.24
N LYS A 55 50.03 -29.99 -5.84
CA LYS A 55 50.97 -30.46 -4.80
C LYS A 55 52.30 -31.02 -5.32
N THR A 56 52.59 -30.93 -6.61
CA THR A 56 53.88 -31.41 -7.13
C THR A 56 54.37 -30.58 -8.32
N GLU A 57 55.67 -30.29 -8.26
CA GLU A 57 56.55 -29.77 -9.31
C GLU A 57 56.54 -28.26 -9.57
N GLY A 58 57.51 -27.59 -8.92
CA GLY A 58 57.95 -26.25 -9.27
C GLY A 58 58.81 -26.26 -10.53
N ALA A 59 58.27 -25.78 -11.65
CA ALA A 59 59.07 -25.33 -12.80
C ALA A 59 58.32 -24.46 -13.84
N VAL A 60 57.03 -24.11 -13.65
CA VAL A 60 56.32 -23.21 -14.61
C VAL A 60 55.43 -22.23 -13.85
N ARG A 61 56.07 -21.23 -13.19
CA ARG A 61 55.35 -20.21 -12.39
C ARG A 61 54.77 -19.05 -13.21
N SER A 62 55.33 -18.69 -14.37
CA SER A 62 54.86 -17.53 -15.14
C SER A 62 53.67 -17.83 -16.06
N THR A 63 53.69 -18.94 -16.80
CA THR A 63 52.64 -19.25 -17.80
C THR A 63 51.32 -19.72 -17.17
N LYS A 64 51.38 -20.45 -16.05
CA LYS A 64 50.19 -20.95 -15.34
C LYS A 64 49.44 -19.84 -14.59
N LEU A 65 50.16 -18.83 -14.10
CA LEU A 65 49.56 -17.67 -13.42
C LEU A 65 48.78 -16.79 -14.40
N SER A 66 49.33 -16.56 -15.60
CA SER A 66 48.67 -15.79 -16.67
C SER A 66 47.40 -16.48 -17.20
N ILE A 67 47.43 -17.82 -17.35
CA ILE A 67 46.26 -18.59 -17.80
C ILE A 67 45.15 -18.56 -16.74
N ASN A 68 45.50 -18.76 -15.46
CA ASN A 68 44.52 -18.69 -14.36
C ASN A 68 43.96 -17.27 -14.17
N ALA A 69 44.77 -16.23 -14.36
CA ALA A 69 44.31 -14.85 -14.38
C ALA A 69 43.35 -14.58 -15.55
N GLY A 70 43.66 -15.06 -16.77
CA GLY A 70 42.79 -14.92 -17.93
C GLY A 70 41.43 -15.60 -17.74
N ILE A 71 41.42 -16.82 -17.20
CA ILE A 71 40.18 -17.55 -16.87
C ILE A 71 39.37 -16.81 -15.80
N SER A 72 40.04 -16.24 -14.79
CA SER A 72 39.37 -15.50 -13.72
C SER A 72 38.75 -14.18 -14.20
N ILE A 73 39.43 -13.46 -15.10
CA ILE A 73 38.91 -12.25 -15.75
C ILE A 73 37.69 -12.59 -16.61
N LEU A 74 37.76 -13.68 -17.37
CA LEU A 74 36.65 -14.11 -18.23
C LEU A 74 35.44 -14.58 -17.40
N PHE A 75 35.69 -15.21 -16.25
CA PHE A 75 34.66 -15.57 -15.27
C PHE A 75 34.01 -14.34 -14.62
N LEU A 76 34.81 -13.33 -14.22
CA LEU A 76 34.30 -12.07 -13.70
C LEU A 76 33.43 -11.35 -14.75
N ALA A 77 33.88 -11.31 -16.01
CA ALA A 77 33.11 -10.73 -17.11
C ALA A 77 31.77 -11.47 -17.32
N ALA A 78 31.77 -12.80 -17.28
CA ALA A 78 30.55 -13.59 -17.36
C ALA A 78 29.57 -13.31 -16.22
N ILE A 79 30.07 -13.18 -14.98
CA ILE A 79 29.25 -12.80 -13.82
C ILE A 79 28.67 -11.40 -14.01
N LEU A 80 29.46 -10.43 -14.46
CA LEU A 80 28.97 -9.06 -14.69
C LEU A 80 27.89 -9.02 -15.77
N ILE A 81 28.07 -9.78 -16.86
CA ILE A 81 27.05 -9.92 -17.92
C ILE A 81 25.78 -10.59 -17.36
N PHE A 82 25.93 -11.63 -16.54
CA PHE A 82 24.80 -12.30 -15.89
C PHE A 82 24.06 -11.38 -14.93
N CYS A 83 24.78 -10.66 -14.06
CA CYS A 83 24.20 -9.68 -13.14
C CYS A 83 23.47 -8.56 -13.88
N GLN A 84 24.04 -8.05 -14.97
CA GLN A 84 23.39 -7.04 -15.82
C GLN A 84 22.13 -7.59 -16.49
N ALA A 85 22.18 -8.82 -17.01
CA ALA A 85 21.04 -9.48 -17.63
C ALA A 85 19.92 -9.77 -16.62
N LEU A 86 20.27 -10.13 -15.38
CA LEU A 86 19.32 -10.30 -14.28
C LEU A 86 18.72 -8.96 -13.83
N ALA A 87 19.56 -7.94 -13.62
CA ALA A 87 19.14 -6.61 -13.19
C ALA A 87 18.26 -5.89 -14.23
N SER A 88 18.53 -6.08 -15.53
CA SER A 88 17.72 -5.49 -16.60
C SER A 88 16.32 -6.11 -16.73
N ARG A 89 16.12 -7.36 -16.29
CA ARG A 89 14.82 -8.04 -16.36
C ARG A 89 14.06 -8.06 -15.05
N HIS A 90 14.76 -8.09 -13.92
CA HIS A 90 14.16 -8.00 -12.59
C HIS A 90 14.44 -6.61 -12.02
N SER A 91 13.49 -5.70 -12.20
CA SER A 91 13.48 -4.38 -11.55
C SER A 91 13.09 -4.50 -10.07
N ALA A 92 13.75 -5.39 -9.33
CA ALA A 92 13.60 -5.47 -7.89
C ALA A 92 14.24 -4.22 -7.28
N ARG A 93 13.41 -3.18 -7.08
CA ARG A 93 13.80 -1.97 -6.36
C ARG A 93 13.57 -2.22 -4.88
N PHE A 94 14.67 -2.28 -4.13
CA PHE A 94 14.64 -2.24 -2.67
C PHE A 94 14.85 -0.80 -2.24
N ASP A 95 13.85 -0.22 -1.57
CA ASP A 95 13.97 1.09 -0.95
C ASP A 95 14.73 0.96 0.38
N THR A 96 16.00 1.35 0.37
CA THR A 96 16.87 1.35 1.56
C THR A 96 16.75 2.65 2.36
N THR A 97 15.81 3.55 2.02
CA THR A 97 15.61 4.76 2.82
C THR A 97 14.96 4.41 4.16
N GLU A 98 15.44 5.03 5.24
CA GLU A 98 15.00 4.80 6.62
C GLU A 98 13.47 4.95 6.81
N ASN A 99 12.85 5.79 5.97
CA ASN A 99 11.40 6.07 6.00
C ASN A 99 10.61 5.47 4.82
N LYS A 100 11.22 4.61 3.99
CA LYS A 100 10.61 4.04 2.76
C LYS A 100 9.87 5.07 1.90
N ARG A 101 10.43 6.28 1.76
CA ARG A 101 9.75 7.43 1.12
C ARG A 101 9.42 7.22 -0.36
N TYR A 102 9.98 6.19 -0.98
CA TYR A 102 9.79 5.85 -2.39
C TYR A 102 9.12 4.48 -2.55
N SER A 103 8.43 4.01 -1.51
CA SER A 103 7.63 2.80 -1.55
C SER A 103 6.18 3.14 -1.30
N LEU A 104 5.29 2.56 -2.10
CA LEU A 104 3.86 2.61 -1.84
C LEU A 104 3.54 2.08 -0.44
N SER A 105 2.53 2.67 0.19
CA SER A 105 1.99 2.13 1.43
C SER A 105 1.49 0.70 1.26
N SER A 106 1.46 -0.06 2.36
CA SER A 106 0.90 -1.41 2.39
C SER A 106 -0.55 -1.43 1.92
N GLU A 107 -1.30 -0.40 2.27
CA GLU A 107 -2.70 -0.17 1.95
C GLU A 107 -2.88 -0.01 0.45
N THR A 108 -2.11 0.89 -0.18
CA THR A 108 -2.11 1.08 -1.63
C THR A 108 -1.73 -0.19 -2.37
N THR A 109 -0.71 -0.91 -1.89
CA THR A 109 -0.28 -2.17 -2.51
C THR A 109 -1.41 -3.21 -2.51
N ASN A 110 -2.09 -3.38 -1.38
CA ASN A 110 -3.24 -4.29 -1.27
C ASN A 110 -4.40 -3.92 -2.22
N ILE A 111 -4.61 -2.62 -2.45
CA ILE A 111 -5.64 -2.12 -3.38
C ILE A 111 -5.24 -2.45 -4.82
N LEU A 112 -3.97 -2.23 -5.19
CA LEU A 112 -3.46 -2.50 -6.53
C LEU A 112 -3.45 -3.99 -6.88
N ASP A 113 -3.11 -4.84 -5.91
CA ASP A 113 -3.12 -6.31 -6.07
C ASP A 113 -4.55 -6.86 -6.25
N GLY A 114 -5.54 -6.22 -5.63
CA GLY A 114 -6.96 -6.59 -5.73
C GLY A 114 -7.67 -6.05 -6.99
N LEU A 115 -6.97 -5.27 -7.82
CA LEU A 115 -7.57 -4.58 -8.95
C LEU A 115 -7.89 -5.55 -10.10
N LYS A 116 -9.15 -5.57 -10.54
CA LYS A 116 -9.64 -6.43 -11.64
C LYS A 116 -9.96 -5.66 -12.91
N ASP A 117 -10.20 -4.37 -12.78
CA ASP A 117 -10.68 -3.50 -13.85
C ASP A 117 -9.57 -2.56 -14.29
N ASN A 118 -9.52 -2.27 -15.60
CA ASN A 118 -8.55 -1.33 -16.13
C ASN A 118 -8.90 0.09 -15.73
N VAL A 119 -7.94 0.79 -15.13
CA VAL A 119 -8.08 2.18 -14.69
C VAL A 119 -7.10 3.05 -15.46
N THR A 120 -7.60 4.15 -16.00
CA THR A 120 -6.79 5.10 -16.77
C THR A 120 -6.66 6.43 -16.04
N PHE A 121 -5.43 6.88 -15.82
CA PHE A 121 -5.10 8.20 -15.29
C PHE A 121 -4.73 9.13 -16.44
N THR A 122 -5.55 10.14 -16.67
CA THR A 122 -5.34 11.18 -17.67
C THR A 122 -4.92 12.48 -16.96
N CYS A 123 -3.61 12.79 -16.97
CA CYS A 123 -3.02 13.88 -16.21
C CYS A 123 -2.81 15.13 -17.08
N PHE A 124 -3.50 16.23 -16.78
CA PHE A 124 -3.38 17.50 -17.48
C PHE A 124 -2.36 18.42 -16.83
N PHE A 125 -1.09 18.29 -17.24
CA PHE A 125 0.05 19.01 -16.67
C PHE A 125 0.93 19.58 -17.79
N LYS A 126 1.43 20.81 -17.59
CA LYS A 126 2.53 21.35 -18.40
C LYS A 126 3.86 20.82 -17.88
N GLU A 127 4.91 20.90 -18.70
CA GLU A 127 6.27 20.55 -18.27
C GLU A 127 6.75 21.35 -17.06
N THR A 128 6.31 22.60 -16.92
CA THR A 128 6.67 23.48 -15.81
C THR A 128 5.77 23.34 -14.59
N THR A 129 4.71 22.53 -14.66
CA THR A 129 3.78 22.36 -13.53
C THR A 129 4.49 21.62 -12.39
N ARG A 130 4.56 22.28 -11.23
CA ARG A 130 5.13 21.69 -10.00
C ARG A 130 4.39 20.39 -9.65
N GLY A 131 5.14 19.37 -9.28
CA GLY A 131 4.59 18.06 -8.89
C GLY A 131 4.36 17.09 -10.05
N LYS A 132 4.50 17.51 -11.33
CA LYS A 132 4.39 16.60 -12.49
C LYS A 132 5.31 15.39 -12.35
N ARG A 133 6.61 15.63 -12.12
CA ARG A 133 7.62 14.55 -11.98
C ARG A 133 7.28 13.60 -10.83
N GLN A 134 6.87 14.14 -9.69
CA GLN A 134 6.47 13.35 -8.53
C GLN A 134 5.26 12.45 -8.84
N LEU A 135 4.25 12.99 -9.52
CA LEU A 135 3.08 12.21 -9.93
C LEU A 135 3.43 11.16 -10.99
N GLU A 136 4.32 11.49 -11.92
CA GLU A 136 4.77 10.56 -12.95
C GLU A 136 5.53 9.37 -12.34
N ASP A 137 6.43 9.63 -11.39
CA ASP A 137 7.13 8.58 -10.65
C ASP A 137 6.14 7.70 -9.87
N LEU A 138 5.15 8.31 -9.20
CA LEU A 138 4.10 7.60 -8.47
C LEU A 138 3.25 6.70 -9.38
N LEU A 139 2.75 7.23 -10.50
CA LEU A 139 1.92 6.46 -11.43
C LEU A 139 2.70 5.36 -12.15
N LYS A 140 4.00 5.58 -12.36
CA LYS A 140 4.92 4.54 -12.84
C LYS A 140 5.04 3.39 -11.85
N GLU A 141 5.13 3.68 -10.55
CA GLU A 141 5.12 2.64 -9.51
C GLU A 141 3.79 1.88 -9.49
N TYR A 142 2.66 2.58 -9.59
CA TYR A 142 1.33 1.94 -9.63
C TYR A 142 1.20 1.01 -10.84
N SER A 143 1.61 1.48 -12.02
CA SER A 143 1.60 0.68 -13.26
C SER A 143 2.56 -0.50 -13.22
N SER A 144 3.69 -0.37 -12.52
CA SER A 144 4.63 -1.49 -12.32
C SER A 144 4.06 -2.58 -11.39
N LYS A 145 3.21 -2.20 -10.43
CA LYS A 145 2.58 -3.13 -9.48
C LYS A 145 1.33 -3.79 -10.06
N SER A 146 0.52 -3.06 -10.83
CA SER A 146 -0.70 -3.61 -11.40
C SER A 146 -0.79 -3.32 -12.91
N PRO A 147 -0.87 -4.36 -13.77
CA PRO A 147 -0.98 -4.17 -15.22
C PRO A 147 -2.30 -3.52 -15.65
N HIS A 148 -3.28 -3.43 -14.75
CA HIS A 148 -4.56 -2.78 -14.97
C HIS A 148 -4.47 -1.24 -14.91
N ILE A 149 -3.36 -0.69 -14.40
CA ILE A 149 -3.16 0.76 -14.31
C ILE A 149 -2.48 1.27 -15.58
N LYS A 150 -3.15 2.19 -16.27
CA LYS A 150 -2.61 2.95 -17.40
C LYS A 150 -2.58 4.42 -17.06
N TYR A 151 -1.57 5.15 -17.52
CA TYR A 151 -1.51 6.59 -17.33
C TYR A 151 -0.99 7.31 -18.58
N ARG A 152 -1.37 8.57 -18.74
CA ARG A 152 -0.90 9.46 -19.80
C ARG A 152 -0.86 10.90 -19.31
N PHE A 153 0.17 11.62 -19.74
CA PHE A 153 0.29 13.06 -19.52
C PHE A 153 -0.08 13.82 -20.78
N ILE A 154 -0.95 14.81 -20.63
CA ILE A 154 -1.40 15.69 -21.70
C ILE A 154 -1.06 17.12 -21.29
N ASP A 155 -0.41 17.84 -22.20
CA ASP A 155 -0.25 19.28 -22.08
C ASP A 155 -1.55 19.94 -22.61
N PRO A 156 -2.38 20.53 -21.73
CA PRO A 156 -3.66 21.13 -22.12
C PRO A 156 -3.51 22.30 -23.11
N ASP A 157 -2.35 22.96 -23.19
CA ASP A 157 -2.12 24.03 -24.17
C ASP A 157 -1.85 23.45 -25.57
N LYS A 158 -1.16 22.30 -25.64
CA LYS A 158 -0.89 21.60 -26.91
C LYS A 158 -2.10 20.83 -27.41
N LYS A 159 -2.96 20.36 -26.50
CA LYS A 159 -4.16 19.58 -26.80
C LYS A 159 -5.41 20.13 -26.10
N PRO A 160 -5.86 21.35 -26.47
CA PRO A 160 -6.99 22.01 -25.80
C PRO A 160 -8.32 21.25 -25.96
N MET A 161 -8.49 20.51 -27.05
CA MET A 161 -9.71 19.72 -27.29
C MET A 161 -9.84 18.53 -26.32
N GLU A 162 -8.74 17.89 -25.94
CA GLU A 162 -8.77 16.82 -24.94
C GLU A 162 -9.13 17.39 -23.55
N ALA A 163 -8.51 18.51 -23.15
CA ALA A 163 -8.83 19.18 -21.89
C ALA A 163 -10.30 19.62 -21.83
N LYS A 164 -10.83 20.18 -22.93
CA LYS A 164 -12.24 20.59 -23.02
C LYS A 164 -13.20 19.41 -22.95
N ARG A 165 -12.88 18.28 -23.59
CA ARG A 165 -13.71 17.04 -23.53
C ARG A 165 -13.85 16.54 -22.11
N TYR A 166 -12.76 16.56 -21.35
CA TYR A 166 -12.76 16.17 -19.94
C TYR A 166 -13.24 17.29 -19.02
N GLY A 167 -13.65 18.46 -19.53
CA GLY A 167 -14.08 19.60 -18.71
C GLY A 167 -13.02 20.03 -17.69
N VAL A 168 -11.75 19.99 -18.08
CA VAL A 168 -10.62 20.39 -17.24
C VAL A 168 -10.33 21.86 -17.49
N THR A 169 -10.52 22.68 -16.46
CA THR A 169 -10.33 24.14 -16.52
C THR A 169 -9.05 24.61 -15.83
N SER A 170 -8.38 23.72 -15.09
CA SER A 170 -7.20 24.05 -14.28
C SER A 170 -6.04 23.10 -14.56
N TYR A 171 -4.83 23.65 -14.62
CA TYR A 171 -3.60 22.86 -14.72
C TYR A 171 -3.39 22.02 -13.45
N GLY A 172 -2.74 20.87 -13.58
CA GLY A 172 -2.49 19.97 -12.45
C GLY A 172 -3.69 19.11 -12.06
N THR A 173 -4.68 18.98 -12.96
CA THR A 173 -5.83 18.11 -12.77
C THR A 173 -5.52 16.72 -13.30
N THR A 174 -5.83 15.69 -12.52
CA THR A 174 -5.81 14.30 -12.98
C THR A 174 -7.22 13.77 -13.03
N VAL A 175 -7.58 13.20 -14.17
CA VAL A 175 -8.86 12.52 -14.37
C VAL A 175 -8.61 11.02 -14.27
N VAL A 176 -9.35 10.34 -13.40
CA VAL A 176 -9.26 8.90 -13.19
C VAL A 176 -10.53 8.26 -13.74
N GLU A 177 -10.37 7.30 -14.66
CA GLU A 177 -11.47 6.67 -15.38
C GLU A 177 -11.46 5.15 -15.15
N CYS A 178 -12.61 4.58 -14.79
CA CYS A 178 -12.83 3.13 -14.73
C CYS A 178 -14.26 2.81 -15.14
N ARG A 179 -14.43 2.09 -16.26
CA ARG A 179 -15.75 1.82 -16.87
C ARG A 179 -16.54 3.14 -17.10
N ASP A 180 -17.70 3.29 -16.46
CA ASP A 180 -18.58 4.45 -16.54
C ASP A 180 -18.37 5.47 -15.40
N GLN A 181 -17.37 5.25 -14.55
CA GLN A 181 -17.04 6.14 -13.43
C GLN A 181 -15.84 7.01 -13.79
N GLU A 182 -15.98 8.31 -13.54
CA GLU A 182 -14.92 9.31 -13.69
C GLU A 182 -14.79 10.10 -12.38
N GLU A 183 -13.56 10.31 -11.90
CA GLU A 183 -13.27 11.20 -10.79
C GLU A 183 -12.16 12.18 -11.18
N LYS A 184 -12.34 13.46 -10.84
CA LYS A 184 -11.34 14.51 -11.05
C LYS A 184 -10.69 14.87 -9.73
N ILE A 185 -9.37 14.86 -9.70
CA ILE A 185 -8.59 15.20 -8.51
C ILE A 185 -7.58 16.29 -8.79
N TYR A 186 -7.36 17.10 -7.76
CA TYR A 186 -6.37 18.17 -7.72
C TYR A 186 -5.29 17.79 -6.70
N GLY A 187 -4.06 17.58 -7.18
CA GLY A 187 -2.91 17.22 -6.35
C GLY A 187 -2.17 15.98 -6.85
N THR A 188 -1.05 15.69 -6.21
CA THR A 188 -0.05 14.70 -6.65
C THR A 188 0.33 13.71 -5.54
N THR A 189 -0.45 13.64 -4.46
CA THR A 189 -0.17 12.77 -3.30
C THR A 189 -0.71 11.36 -3.49
N GLU A 190 -0.04 10.36 -2.90
CA GLU A 190 -0.47 8.96 -2.94
C GLU A 190 -1.90 8.78 -2.39
N GLU A 191 -2.19 9.43 -1.26
CA GLU A 191 -3.52 9.42 -0.63
C GLU A 191 -4.63 9.82 -1.62
N LYS A 192 -4.47 10.96 -2.31
CA LYS A 192 -5.47 11.46 -3.26
C LYS A 192 -5.64 10.53 -4.47
N ILE A 193 -4.53 10.00 -4.98
CA ILE A 193 -4.51 9.10 -6.13
C ILE A 193 -5.18 7.76 -5.79
N THR A 194 -4.85 7.21 -4.63
CA THR A 194 -5.43 5.96 -4.11
C THR A 194 -6.92 6.11 -3.82
N ASN A 195 -7.32 7.22 -3.21
CA ASN A 195 -8.73 7.48 -2.93
C ASN A 195 -9.54 7.66 -4.23
N ALA A 196 -9.01 8.34 -5.24
CA ALA A 196 -9.65 8.42 -6.55
C ALA A 196 -9.78 7.05 -7.23
N LEU A 197 -8.73 6.23 -7.18
CA LEU A 197 -8.76 4.85 -7.66
C LEU A 197 -9.87 4.05 -6.96
N LEU A 198 -9.99 4.15 -5.64
CA LEU A 198 -11.05 3.49 -4.88
C LEU A 198 -12.46 3.98 -5.27
N LYS A 199 -12.61 5.29 -5.52
CA LYS A 199 -13.88 5.90 -5.94
C LYS A 199 -14.38 5.33 -7.26
N VAL A 200 -13.50 5.24 -8.27
CA VAL A 200 -13.92 4.78 -9.62
C VAL A 200 -13.99 3.26 -9.75
N THR A 201 -13.28 2.50 -8.91
CA THR A 201 -13.25 1.03 -8.99
C THR A 201 -14.33 0.35 -8.15
N ARG A 202 -14.79 0.97 -7.05
CA ARG A 202 -15.82 0.38 -6.19
C ARG A 202 -17.22 0.59 -6.78
N LYS A 203 -17.94 -0.51 -7.01
CA LYS A 203 -19.34 -0.48 -7.49
C LYS A 203 -20.32 0.14 -6.50
N LYS A 204 -20.02 0.11 -5.19
CA LYS A 204 -20.88 0.63 -4.12
C LYS A 204 -20.03 1.26 -3.02
N LYS A 205 -20.45 2.43 -2.54
CA LYS A 205 -19.90 3.04 -1.32
C LYS A 205 -20.36 2.23 -0.11
N LYS A 206 -19.44 2.02 0.84
CA LYS A 206 -19.80 1.42 2.12
C LYS A 206 -20.49 2.48 2.96
N ALA A 207 -21.62 2.12 3.58
CA ALA A 207 -22.39 3.05 4.39
C ALA A 207 -22.01 2.94 5.87
N ILE A 208 -21.76 4.08 6.51
CA ILE A 208 -21.59 4.23 7.95
C ILE A 208 -22.82 4.93 8.49
N TYR A 209 -23.50 4.31 9.45
CA TYR A 209 -24.73 4.82 10.00
C TYR A 209 -24.48 5.45 11.37
N PHE A 210 -24.86 6.71 11.54
CA PHE A 210 -24.84 7.40 12.82
C PHE A 210 -26.23 7.37 13.43
N VAL A 211 -26.34 6.89 14.68
CA VAL A 211 -27.59 6.89 15.42
C VAL A 211 -27.98 8.33 15.77
N SER A 212 -29.28 8.62 15.65
CA SER A 212 -29.87 9.92 15.98
C SER A 212 -31.19 9.73 16.71
N GLY A 213 -31.43 10.49 17.77
CA GLY A 213 -32.70 10.54 18.50
C GLY A 213 -32.54 10.70 20.02
N HIS A 214 -31.34 10.45 20.54
CA HIS A 214 -31.01 10.48 21.96
C HIS A 214 -30.04 11.61 22.32
N GLY A 215 -30.00 12.66 21.50
CA GLY A 215 -29.14 13.82 21.71
C GLY A 215 -27.67 13.56 21.42
N GLU A 216 -27.41 12.68 20.46
CA GLU A 216 -26.09 12.44 19.88
C GLU A 216 -25.54 13.69 19.18
N LYS A 217 -24.22 13.74 19.02
CA LYS A 217 -23.54 14.84 18.30
C LYS A 217 -23.99 14.88 16.83
N ALA A 218 -24.45 16.06 16.39
CA ALA A 218 -25.04 16.23 15.06
C ALA A 218 -24.00 16.20 13.94
N LEU A 219 -24.35 15.55 12.82
CA LEU A 219 -23.47 15.38 11.66
C LEU A 219 -23.26 16.64 10.83
N GLU A 220 -24.21 17.58 10.84
CA GLU A 220 -24.10 18.84 10.10
C GLU A 220 -23.57 19.99 10.97
N ASP A 221 -23.44 19.77 12.28
CA ASP A 221 -23.00 20.81 13.21
C ASP A 221 -21.50 21.14 13.01
N THR A 222 -21.23 22.41 12.76
CA THR A 222 -19.90 22.99 12.53
C THR A 222 -19.24 23.51 13.80
N GLU A 223 -19.99 23.58 14.89
CA GLU A 223 -19.45 23.95 16.20
C GLU A 223 -18.49 22.86 16.72
N PRO A 224 -17.62 23.19 17.70
CA PRO A 224 -16.64 22.24 18.25
C PRO A 224 -17.25 20.93 18.80
N SER A 225 -18.53 20.95 19.18
CA SER A 225 -19.28 19.77 19.64
C SER A 225 -19.79 18.87 18.53
N GLY A 226 -19.86 19.37 17.30
CA GLY A 226 -20.45 18.71 16.14
C GLY A 226 -19.51 17.75 15.42
N LEU A 227 -20.06 17.00 14.44
CA LEU A 227 -19.34 15.97 13.68
C LEU A 227 -19.18 16.30 12.20
N SER A 228 -19.44 17.53 11.75
CA SER A 228 -19.33 17.90 10.33
C SER A 228 -17.94 17.65 9.73
N GLN A 229 -16.88 17.94 10.48
CA GLN A 229 -15.50 17.66 10.04
C GLN A 229 -15.23 16.16 9.92
N LEU A 230 -15.73 15.36 10.87
CA LEU A 230 -15.62 13.91 10.83
C LEU A 230 -16.41 13.33 9.65
N LYS A 231 -17.64 13.79 9.42
CA LYS A 231 -18.47 13.40 8.27
C LYS A 231 -17.73 13.68 6.96
N LYS A 232 -17.12 14.86 6.84
CA LYS A 232 -16.34 15.24 5.66
C LYS A 232 -15.13 14.32 5.48
N ALA A 233 -14.35 14.08 6.53
CA ALA A 233 -13.18 13.20 6.46
C ALA A 233 -13.56 11.77 6.04
N ILE A 234 -14.64 11.21 6.59
CA ILE A 234 -15.18 9.90 6.20
C ILE A 234 -15.62 9.90 4.72
N GLY A 235 -16.26 10.97 4.25
CA GLY A 235 -16.69 11.12 2.87
C GLY A 235 -15.52 11.24 1.89
N ASP A 236 -14.45 11.95 2.28
CA ASP A 236 -13.21 12.09 1.52
C ASP A 236 -12.53 10.71 1.30
N GLU A 237 -12.69 9.80 2.27
CA GLU A 237 -12.27 8.38 2.22
C GLU A 237 -13.24 7.45 1.46
N ASN A 238 -14.19 8.01 0.69
CA ASN A 238 -15.14 7.26 -0.14
C ASN A 238 -16.10 6.34 0.63
N TYR A 239 -16.48 6.74 1.84
CA TYR A 239 -17.61 6.17 2.55
C TYR A 239 -18.86 7.05 2.41
N GLU A 240 -20.03 6.44 2.54
CA GLU A 240 -21.30 7.16 2.60
C GLU A 240 -21.71 7.28 4.07
N VAL A 241 -21.96 8.50 4.55
CA VAL A 241 -22.43 8.74 5.91
C VAL A 241 -23.94 8.92 5.88
N LYS A 242 -24.67 8.14 6.69
CA LYS A 242 -26.13 8.18 6.80
C LYS A 242 -26.55 8.31 8.25
N GLU A 243 -27.68 8.95 8.49
CA GLU A 243 -28.33 8.94 9.79
C GLU A 243 -29.29 7.75 9.92
N LEU A 244 -29.35 7.20 11.13
CA LEU A 244 -30.29 6.16 11.52
C LEU A 244 -31.13 6.67 12.70
N PHE A 245 -32.33 7.12 12.39
CA PHE A 245 -33.38 7.27 13.38
C PHE A 245 -33.79 5.89 13.88
N THR A 246 -33.63 5.65 15.18
CA THR A 246 -33.82 4.34 15.83
C THR A 246 -35.27 3.91 15.98
N MET A 247 -36.24 4.70 15.50
CA MET A 247 -37.64 4.28 15.33
C MET A 247 -37.84 3.17 14.27
N ARG A 248 -36.76 2.70 13.62
CA ARG A 248 -36.80 1.57 12.69
C ARG A 248 -36.61 0.24 13.44
N ASP A 249 -37.26 -0.81 12.95
CA ASP A 249 -37.17 -2.15 13.57
C ASP A 249 -35.80 -2.84 13.37
N THR A 250 -35.03 -2.41 12.36
CA THR A 250 -33.77 -3.07 11.98
C THR A 250 -32.74 -2.08 11.44
N ILE A 251 -31.47 -2.33 11.77
CA ILE A 251 -30.32 -1.69 11.14
C ILE A 251 -30.20 -2.19 9.67
N PRO A 252 -30.03 -1.28 8.69
CA PRO A 252 -29.92 -1.64 7.27
C PRO A 252 -28.79 -2.64 6.97
N LYS A 253 -29.01 -3.55 6.00
CA LYS A 253 -28.04 -4.59 5.63
C LYS A 253 -26.76 -4.04 4.98
N ASP A 254 -26.79 -2.83 4.44
CA ASP A 254 -25.64 -2.12 3.86
C ASP A 254 -24.81 -1.38 4.93
N CYS A 255 -25.23 -1.38 6.19
CA CYS A 255 -24.49 -0.81 7.30
C CYS A 255 -23.16 -1.56 7.51
N SER A 256 -22.05 -0.86 7.26
CA SER A 256 -20.70 -1.38 7.45
C SER A 256 -20.20 -1.18 8.88
N VAL A 257 -20.59 -0.06 9.51
CA VAL A 257 -20.32 0.29 10.91
C VAL A 257 -21.49 1.16 11.39
N LEU A 258 -21.99 0.86 12.59
CA LEU A 258 -22.93 1.70 13.33
C LEU A 258 -22.14 2.59 14.29
N VAL A 259 -22.49 3.87 14.38
CA VAL A 259 -21.85 4.83 15.26
C VAL A 259 -22.89 5.41 16.22
N ILE A 260 -22.62 5.33 17.51
CA ILE A 260 -23.40 5.97 18.57
C ILE A 260 -22.52 7.05 19.19
N ALA A 261 -22.78 8.32 18.86
CA ALA A 261 -21.86 9.41 19.13
C ALA A 261 -22.32 10.31 20.28
N GLY A 262 -21.95 9.95 21.51
CA GLY A 262 -22.23 10.74 22.72
C GLY A 262 -23.72 10.95 22.97
N PRO A 263 -24.53 9.87 23.11
CA PRO A 263 -25.95 10.02 23.46
C PRO A 263 -26.07 10.67 24.84
N THR A 264 -27.06 11.55 24.99
CA THR A 264 -27.36 12.26 26.25
C THR A 264 -28.68 11.81 26.87
N LYS A 265 -29.39 10.91 26.20
CA LYS A 265 -30.60 10.25 26.68
C LYS A 265 -30.43 8.75 26.53
N ASP A 266 -31.14 8.03 27.38
CA ASP A 266 -31.14 6.58 27.31
C ASP A 266 -31.93 6.08 26.10
N MET A 267 -31.46 5.00 25.47
CA MET A 267 -32.17 4.36 24.36
C MET A 267 -33.32 3.50 24.88
N PHE A 268 -34.29 3.21 24.03
CA PHE A 268 -35.37 2.28 24.39
C PHE A 268 -34.86 0.83 24.42
N PRO A 269 -35.41 -0.05 25.28
CA PRO A 269 -35.02 -1.46 25.34
C PRO A 269 -35.14 -2.21 24.01
N GLN A 270 -36.04 -1.76 23.13
CA GLN A 270 -36.22 -2.34 21.79
C GLN A 270 -35.05 -1.97 20.85
N GLU A 271 -34.52 -0.77 20.99
CA GLU A 271 -33.38 -0.27 20.22
C GLU A 271 -32.09 -0.96 20.67
N GLN A 272 -31.90 -1.13 21.99
CA GLN A 272 -30.80 -1.94 22.53
C GLN A 272 -30.80 -3.35 21.90
N LYS A 273 -31.95 -4.05 21.95
CA LYS A 273 -32.10 -5.38 21.34
C LYS A 273 -31.87 -5.38 19.82
N MET A 274 -32.18 -4.29 19.14
CA MET A 274 -31.88 -4.15 17.71
C MET A 274 -30.37 -4.10 17.47
N VAL A 275 -29.64 -3.33 18.28
CA VAL A 275 -28.18 -3.23 18.21
C VAL A 275 -27.52 -4.56 18.58
N GLU A 276 -27.99 -5.24 19.64
CA GLU A 276 -27.55 -6.59 20.02
C GLU A 276 -27.64 -7.57 18.84
N ARG A 277 -28.82 -7.68 18.22
CA ARG A 277 -29.03 -8.56 17.05
C ARG A 277 -28.14 -8.21 15.86
N TYR A 278 -27.75 -6.95 15.70
CA TYR A 278 -26.83 -6.53 14.65
C TYR A 278 -25.40 -6.97 14.97
N LEU A 279 -24.97 -6.83 16.21
CA LEU A 279 -23.65 -7.25 16.69
C LEU A 279 -23.51 -8.78 16.69
N ASP A 280 -24.53 -9.52 17.12
CA ASP A 280 -24.59 -10.99 17.07
C ASP A 280 -24.38 -11.55 15.65
N LYS A 281 -24.74 -10.76 14.63
CA LYS A 281 -24.56 -11.10 13.21
C LYS A 281 -23.19 -10.69 12.65
N GLY A 282 -22.26 -10.27 13.51
CA GLY A 282 -20.94 -9.77 13.11
C GLY A 282 -20.93 -8.30 12.67
N GLY A 283 -21.96 -7.54 13.04
CA GLY A 283 -21.99 -6.10 12.87
C GLY A 283 -20.86 -5.41 13.66
N LYS A 284 -20.56 -4.17 13.28
CA LYS A 284 -19.52 -3.36 13.92
C LYS A 284 -20.12 -2.12 14.53
N LEU A 285 -19.72 -1.81 15.78
CA LEU A 285 -20.15 -0.63 16.52
C LEU A 285 -18.95 0.22 16.92
N LEU A 286 -19.07 1.53 16.73
CA LEU A 286 -18.27 2.54 17.40
C LEU A 286 -19.19 3.28 18.38
N ALA A 287 -18.95 3.11 19.67
CA ALA A 287 -19.66 3.84 20.72
C ALA A 287 -18.72 4.89 21.32
N MET A 288 -19.15 6.16 21.27
CA MET A 288 -18.49 7.27 21.95
C MET A 288 -19.35 7.61 23.16
N VAL A 289 -18.87 7.31 24.36
CA VAL A 289 -19.64 7.49 25.59
C VAL A 289 -19.04 8.63 26.39
N ASP A 290 -19.86 9.64 26.66
CA ASP A 290 -19.48 10.76 27.52
C ASP A 290 -19.77 10.40 28.98
N PRO A 291 -18.93 10.86 29.94
CA PRO A 291 -19.16 10.63 31.36
C PRO A 291 -20.46 11.33 31.81
N LEU A 292 -21.11 10.79 32.85
CA LEU A 292 -22.31 11.36 33.46
C LEU A 292 -23.52 11.51 32.50
N SER A 293 -23.54 10.75 31.40
CA SER A 293 -24.58 10.82 30.35
C SER A 293 -25.91 10.14 30.72
N GLY A 294 -25.92 9.24 31.72
CA GLY A 294 -27.13 8.52 32.13
C GLY A 294 -27.64 7.51 31.10
N THR A 295 -26.72 6.89 30.34
CA THR A 295 -27.02 6.01 29.19
C THR A 295 -26.93 4.52 29.57
N HIS A 296 -27.71 4.12 30.58
CA HIS A 296 -27.63 2.79 31.22
C HIS A 296 -27.75 1.60 30.26
N GLN A 297 -28.48 1.73 29.16
CA GLN A 297 -28.77 0.63 28.25
C GLN A 297 -27.66 0.48 27.21
N LEU A 298 -26.99 1.59 26.85
CA LEU A 298 -25.73 1.53 26.13
C LEU A 298 -24.63 0.95 27.01
N ASP A 299 -24.54 1.36 28.28
CA ASP A 299 -23.58 0.80 29.24
C ASP A 299 -23.79 -0.71 29.45
N SER A 300 -25.06 -1.14 29.57
CA SER A 300 -25.41 -2.56 29.70
C SER A 300 -25.09 -3.34 28.43
N LEU A 301 -25.33 -2.77 27.25
CA LEU A 301 -24.97 -3.36 25.97
C LEU A 301 -23.46 -3.59 25.91
N ILE A 302 -22.66 -2.57 26.22
CA ILE A 302 -21.19 -2.64 26.16
C ILE A 302 -20.66 -3.64 27.20
N SER A 303 -21.23 -3.67 28.40
CA SER A 303 -20.90 -4.62 29.46
C SER A 303 -21.17 -6.07 29.07
N HIS A 304 -22.19 -6.33 28.24
CA HIS A 304 -22.47 -7.67 27.70
C HIS A 304 -21.28 -8.23 26.89
N TYR A 305 -20.48 -7.36 26.27
CA TYR A 305 -19.28 -7.72 25.51
C TYR A 305 -18.00 -7.69 26.36
N GLY A 306 -18.11 -7.60 27.69
CA GLY A 306 -16.98 -7.64 28.62
C GLY A 306 -16.19 -6.33 28.73
N ILE A 307 -16.77 -5.21 28.28
CA ILE A 307 -16.18 -3.88 28.41
C ILE A 307 -16.93 -3.12 29.49
N GLU A 308 -16.23 -2.68 30.54
CA GLU A 308 -16.83 -1.91 31.62
C GLU A 308 -16.74 -0.40 31.32
N VAL A 309 -17.89 0.25 31.24
CA VAL A 309 -17.98 1.71 31.16
C VAL A 309 -18.17 2.25 32.56
N THR A 310 -17.21 3.05 33.03
CA THR A 310 -17.28 3.66 34.36
C THR A 310 -17.80 5.08 34.28
N ASN A 311 -18.63 5.47 35.23
CA ASN A 311 -19.13 6.85 35.33
C ASN A 311 -18.11 7.75 36.04
N SER A 312 -16.89 7.84 35.48
CA SER A 312 -15.76 8.54 36.06
C SER A 312 -15.19 9.57 35.08
N MET A 313 -14.71 10.70 35.59
CA MET A 313 -13.97 11.68 34.80
C MET A 313 -12.47 11.47 34.99
N ILE A 314 -11.74 11.47 33.87
CA ILE A 314 -10.28 11.45 33.88
C ILE A 314 -9.78 12.85 34.20
N ILE A 315 -8.93 12.96 35.23
CA ILE A 315 -8.31 14.21 35.66
C ILE A 315 -6.81 14.12 35.41
N ASP A 316 -6.31 14.89 34.44
CA ASP A 316 -4.89 14.97 34.12
C ASP A 316 -4.27 16.27 34.66
N LYS A 317 -3.44 16.12 35.71
CA LYS A 317 -2.72 17.25 36.32
C LYS A 317 -1.63 17.81 35.42
N LEU A 318 -1.01 16.97 34.58
CA LEU A 318 0.02 17.41 33.64
C LEU A 318 -0.61 18.10 32.42
N GLY A 319 -1.75 17.60 31.96
CA GLY A 319 -2.59 18.26 30.95
C GLY A 319 -2.92 19.71 31.30
N LYS A 320 -3.12 20.04 32.58
CA LYS A 320 -3.32 21.42 33.02
C LYS A 320 -2.16 22.36 32.65
N LEU A 321 -0.91 21.86 32.73
CA LEU A 321 0.28 22.64 32.44
C LEU A 321 0.44 22.91 30.92
N LEU A 322 0.01 21.98 30.08
CA LEU A 322 0.22 22.01 28.63
C LEU A 322 -1.00 22.50 27.84
N ALA A 323 -2.19 22.01 28.18
CA ALA A 323 -3.46 22.29 27.51
C ALA A 323 -4.35 23.29 28.29
N GLY A 324 -3.90 23.77 29.46
CA GLY A 324 -4.59 24.79 30.24
C GLY A 324 -5.80 24.31 31.05
N ASN A 325 -6.17 23.03 30.99
CA ASN A 325 -7.27 22.46 31.77
C ASN A 325 -7.00 21.01 32.21
N TYR A 326 -7.75 20.54 33.21
CA TYR A 326 -7.58 19.19 33.79
C TYR A 326 -8.32 18.08 33.03
N LEU A 327 -9.19 18.44 32.10
CA LEU A 327 -10.12 17.53 31.41
C LEU A 327 -9.63 17.12 30.01
N THR A 328 -8.50 17.67 29.58
CA THR A 328 -7.85 17.33 28.33
C THR A 328 -6.61 16.48 28.65
N PRO A 329 -6.74 15.14 28.67
CA PRO A 329 -5.62 14.27 28.96
C PRO A 329 -4.55 14.39 27.87
N VAL A 330 -3.29 14.54 28.25
CA VAL A 330 -2.16 14.54 27.33
C VAL A 330 -1.57 13.13 27.27
N VAL A 331 -1.83 12.43 26.17
CA VAL A 331 -1.28 11.10 25.93
C VAL A 331 0.13 11.24 25.36
N ASN A 332 1.13 10.81 26.11
CA ASN A 332 2.55 10.89 25.75
C ASN A 332 3.19 9.53 25.44
N SER A 333 2.45 8.44 25.67
CA SER A 333 2.89 7.08 25.37
C SER A 333 1.69 6.26 24.94
N TYR A 334 1.88 5.49 23.88
CA TYR A 334 0.92 4.50 23.42
C TYR A 334 1.41 3.12 23.84
N GLY A 335 0.49 2.25 24.27
CA GLY A 335 0.81 0.85 24.51
C GLY A 335 1.16 0.10 23.22
N GLU A 336 1.70 -1.10 23.35
CA GLU A 336 1.95 -1.97 22.18
C GLU A 336 0.61 -2.49 21.62
N HIS A 337 0.23 -2.00 20.44
CA HIS A 337 -0.97 -2.43 19.75
C HIS A 337 -0.77 -2.31 18.22
N PRO A 338 -1.41 -3.15 17.38
CA PRO A 338 -1.31 -3.01 15.93
C PRO A 338 -1.67 -1.62 15.39
N ILE A 339 -2.60 -0.93 16.04
CA ILE A 339 -3.02 0.44 15.67
C ILE A 339 -1.93 1.48 16.01
N THR A 340 -1.10 1.23 17.03
CA THR A 340 -0.08 2.17 17.52
C THR A 340 1.30 1.89 16.94
N LYS A 341 1.45 0.88 16.07
CA LYS A 341 2.74 0.43 15.52
C LYS A 341 3.50 1.52 14.73
N ASN A 342 2.80 2.57 14.28
CA ASN A 342 3.36 3.67 13.49
C ASN A 342 3.15 5.05 14.14
N PHE A 343 2.84 5.10 15.45
CA PHE A 343 2.57 6.34 16.20
C PHE A 343 3.71 6.72 17.14
#